data_AF-A0A5M9WLQ2-F1
#
_entry.id   AF-A0A5M9WLQ2-F1
#
_cell.length_a   1.000
_cell.length_b   1.000
_cell.length_c   1.000
_cell.angle_alpha   90.00
_cell.angle_beta   90.00
_cell.angle_gamma   90.00
#
_symmetry.space_group_name_H-M   'P 1'
#
loop_
_entity.id
_entity.type
_entity.pdbx_description
1 polymer ?
#
loop_
_entity_poly.entity_id
_entity_poly.type
_entity_poly.pdbx_seq_one_letter_code
_entity_poly.pdbx_strand_id
1 'polypeptide(L)'
;MTTTRTPKRGDIYIADLEPVRGSEEGKTRRVLIVSNDIGNSVGPTVIALPITGEVTEKRKRMPMFVHLIPDKFNGQTKEALIDCGQIRVLSKKQRLLEYKGYVDEVIISKVDAALETCLALKRCHSCDHVLMPNKKHCVNKDCGIALVQVCSNYNCSHEIDVRDNFCPKCGTQRGIVNGNVH
;
A
#
# COMPACT_ATOMS: atom_id res chain seq x y z
N MET A 1 16.21 12.34 29.39
CA MET A 1 15.02 12.78 28.63
C MET A 1 15.00 12.00 27.32
N THR A 2 14.17 10.96 27.20
CA THR A 2 14.00 10.24 25.94
C THR A 2 13.16 11.09 25.00
N THR A 3 13.79 11.72 24.02
CA THR A 3 13.11 12.43 22.94
C THR A 3 12.21 11.45 22.21
N THR A 4 10.90 11.57 22.42
CA THR A 4 9.93 10.65 21.84
C THR A 4 9.78 10.97 20.36
N ARG A 5 10.37 10.14 19.49
CA ARG A 5 10.21 10.27 18.03
C ARG A 5 8.72 10.19 17.69
N THR A 6 8.21 11.20 16.99
CA THR A 6 6.86 11.14 16.40
C THR A 6 6.89 10.16 15.22
N PRO A 7 6.08 9.08 15.23
CA PRO A 7 6.05 8.13 14.12
C PRO A 7 5.62 8.82 12.82
N LYS A 8 6.23 8.45 11.70
CA LYS A 8 5.84 8.91 10.37
C LYS A 8 5.38 7.76 9.50
N ARG A 9 4.58 8.07 8.49
CA ARG A 9 4.21 7.11 7.45
C ARG A 9 5.49 6.58 6.80
N GLY A 10 5.59 5.26 6.67
CA GLY A 10 6.80 4.59 6.20
C GLY A 10 7.81 4.20 7.28
N ASP A 11 7.66 4.69 8.51
CA ASP A 11 8.49 4.24 9.63
C ASP A 11 8.18 2.78 10.00
N ILE A 12 9.21 2.04 10.39
CA ILE A 12 9.12 0.70 10.96
C ILE A 12 9.41 0.76 12.45
N TYR A 13 8.53 0.16 13.25
CA TYR A 13 8.67 0.05 14.71
C TYR A 13 8.58 -1.42 15.15
N ILE A 14 9.25 -1.78 16.23
CA ILE A 14 8.83 -2.94 17.04
C ILE A 14 7.58 -2.54 17.82
N ALA A 15 6.55 -3.36 17.76
CA ALA A 15 5.32 -3.16 18.49
C ALA A 15 4.81 -4.45 19.14
N ASP A 16 4.15 -4.30 20.28
CA ASP A 16 3.38 -5.37 20.92
C ASP A 16 1.97 -5.46 20.32
N LEU A 17 1.68 -6.59 19.68
CA LEU A 17 0.39 -6.87 19.03
C LEU A 17 -0.55 -7.72 19.89
N GLU A 18 -0.14 -8.16 21.07
CA GLU A 18 -0.94 -9.00 21.97
C GLU A 18 -1.95 -8.18 22.82
N PRO A 19 -3.05 -8.78 23.28
CA PRO A 19 -3.53 -10.12 22.92
C PRO A 19 -4.09 -10.17 21.48
N VAL A 20 -4.02 -11.35 20.87
CA VAL A 20 -4.70 -11.66 19.59
C VAL A 20 -5.68 -12.81 19.71
N ARG A 21 -6.61 -12.91 18.75
CA ARG A 21 -7.55 -14.03 18.63
C ARG A 21 -7.46 -14.69 17.26
N GLY A 22 -7.45 -16.03 17.23
CA GLY A 22 -7.46 -16.79 15.98
C GLY A 22 -6.23 -16.52 15.10
N SER A 23 -6.46 -16.06 13.87
CA SER A 23 -5.42 -15.82 12.86
C SER A 23 -4.97 -14.35 12.76
N GLU A 24 -5.29 -13.54 13.76
CA GLU A 24 -4.73 -12.20 13.91
C GLU A 24 -3.21 -12.28 14.11
N GLU A 25 -2.46 -11.41 13.43
CA GLU A 25 -1.01 -11.38 13.59
C GLU A 25 -0.64 -10.80 14.97
N GLY A 26 -0.08 -11.64 15.85
CA GLY A 26 0.26 -11.30 17.24
C GLY A 26 1.76 -11.20 17.52
N LYS A 27 2.15 -11.33 18.79
CA LYS A 27 3.52 -11.20 19.34
C LYS A 27 4.13 -9.80 19.21
N THR A 28 5.26 -9.61 19.89
CA THR A 28 6.11 -8.43 19.71
C THR A 28 6.91 -8.56 18.41
N ARG A 29 6.59 -7.74 17.40
CA ARG A 29 7.24 -7.80 16.08
C ARG A 29 7.32 -6.45 15.39
N ARG A 30 8.01 -6.41 14.24
CA ARG A 30 8.09 -5.21 13.41
C ARG A 30 6.71 -4.90 12.79
N VAL A 31 6.38 -3.62 12.72
CA VAL A 31 5.20 -3.08 12.06
C VAL A 31 5.60 -1.87 11.21
N LEU A 32 4.94 -1.68 10.07
CA LEU A 32 5.05 -0.52 9.21
C LEU A 32 3.93 0.47 9.54
N ILE A 33 4.25 1.73 9.80
CA ILE A 33 3.28 2.80 9.99
C ILE A 33 2.72 3.25 8.64
N VAL A 34 1.39 3.24 8.50
CA VAL A 34 0.68 3.61 7.25
C VAL A 34 -0.27 4.79 7.40
N SER A 35 -0.61 5.18 8.63
CA SER A 35 -1.39 6.41 8.89
C SER A 35 -0.63 7.67 8.50
N ASN A 36 -1.38 8.72 8.14
CA ASN A 36 -0.83 10.02 7.74
C ASN A 36 -0.09 10.74 8.88
N ASP A 37 0.91 11.56 8.51
CA ASP A 37 1.81 12.23 9.47
C ASP A 37 1.11 13.24 10.38
N ILE A 38 0.08 13.93 9.89
CA ILE A 38 -0.71 14.86 10.71
C ILE A 38 -1.36 14.09 11.87
N GLY A 39 -2.05 13.00 11.55
CA GLY A 39 -2.67 12.12 12.53
C GLY A 39 -1.66 11.50 13.48
N ASN A 40 -0.50 11.07 12.98
CA ASN A 40 0.57 10.52 13.81
C ASN A 40 1.15 11.55 14.77
N SER A 41 1.19 12.83 14.38
CA SER A 41 1.70 13.92 15.21
C SER A 41 0.73 14.26 16.35
N VAL A 42 -0.56 14.43 16.06
CA VAL A 42 -1.54 14.92 17.05
C VAL A 42 -2.24 13.80 17.82
N GLY A 43 -2.50 12.66 17.18
CA GLY A 43 -3.34 11.60 17.72
C GLY A 43 -2.60 10.74 18.76
N PRO A 44 -3.31 9.99 19.61
CA PRO A 44 -2.69 9.03 20.54
C PRO A 44 -2.37 7.68 19.86
N THR A 45 -2.87 7.45 18.65
CA THR A 45 -2.80 6.19 17.92
C THR A 45 -2.17 6.35 16.55
N VAL A 46 -1.68 5.24 16.00
CA VAL A 46 -1.23 5.09 14.61
C VAL A 46 -1.97 3.92 13.97
N ILE A 47 -2.01 3.87 12.64
CA ILE A 47 -2.43 2.69 11.87
C ILE A 47 -1.17 2.02 11.35
N ALA A 48 -1.05 0.72 11.57
CA ALA A 48 0.14 -0.04 11.21
C ALA A 48 -0.17 -1.40 10.60
N LEU A 49 0.79 -1.92 9.84
CA LEU A 49 0.77 -3.24 9.21
C LEU A 49 1.86 -4.13 9.83
N PRO A 50 1.55 -5.35 10.26
CA PRO A 50 2.57 -6.25 10.77
C PRO A 50 3.49 -6.75 9.65
N ILE A 51 4.76 -6.97 10.02
CA ILE A 51 5.77 -7.54 9.14
C ILE A 51 6.05 -8.96 9.61
N THR A 52 5.88 -9.93 8.72
CA THR A 52 6.11 -11.36 8.97
C THR A 52 7.36 -11.85 8.27
N GLY A 53 8.18 -12.64 8.98
CA GLY A 53 9.35 -13.32 8.41
C GLY A 53 9.03 -14.66 7.74
N GLU A 54 7.75 -15.05 7.73
CA GLU A 54 7.26 -16.27 7.11
C GLU A 54 7.02 -16.04 5.61
N VAL A 55 8.12 -16.09 4.85
CA VAL A 55 8.14 -15.88 3.42
C VAL A 55 7.92 -17.20 2.69
N THR A 56 6.80 -17.33 1.98
CA THR A 56 6.51 -18.51 1.12
C THR A 56 6.05 -18.05 -0.26
N GLU A 57 6.27 -18.89 -1.27
CA GLU A 57 5.83 -18.59 -2.64
C GLU A 57 4.30 -18.43 -2.76
N LYS A 58 3.54 -19.13 -1.91
CA LYS A 58 2.08 -18.93 -1.82
C LYS A 58 1.75 -17.52 -1.34
N ARG A 59 2.37 -17.05 -0.24
CA ARG A 59 2.11 -15.71 0.32
C ARG A 59 2.59 -14.60 -0.61
N LYS A 60 3.75 -14.75 -1.26
CA LYS A 60 4.26 -13.79 -2.24
C LYS A 60 3.29 -13.53 -3.42
N ARG A 61 2.46 -14.52 -3.78
CA ARG A 61 1.48 -14.39 -4.86
C ARG A 61 0.14 -13.78 -4.42
N MET A 62 -0.10 -13.64 -3.12
CA MET A 62 -1.34 -13.08 -2.61
C MET A 62 -1.29 -11.55 -2.65
N PRO A 63 -2.37 -10.86 -3.07
CA PRO A 63 -2.35 -9.42 -3.32
C PRO A 63 -2.18 -8.56 -2.06
N MET A 64 -2.41 -9.12 -0.86
CA MET A 64 -2.24 -8.41 0.41
C MET A 64 -0.79 -8.36 0.92
N PHE A 65 0.12 -9.15 0.36
CA PHE A 65 1.51 -9.16 0.84
C PHE A 65 2.41 -8.32 -0.05
N VAL A 66 3.20 -7.45 0.58
CA VAL A 66 4.27 -6.70 -0.09
C VAL A 66 5.61 -7.27 0.33
N HIS A 67 6.42 -7.68 -0.65
CA HIS A 67 7.77 -8.21 -0.41
C HIS A 67 8.71 -7.10 0.04
N LEU A 68 9.35 -7.33 1.18
CA LEU A 68 10.31 -6.43 1.79
C LEU A 68 11.67 -7.12 1.85
N ILE A 69 12.62 -6.62 1.08
CA ILE A 69 14.00 -7.10 1.03
C ILE A 69 14.83 -6.24 2.00
N PRO A 70 15.74 -6.83 2.79
CA PRO A 70 16.64 -6.07 3.65
C PRO A 70 17.43 -5.00 2.91
N ASP A 71 17.48 -3.82 3.50
CA ASP A 71 18.37 -2.75 3.07
C ASP A 71 18.97 -2.04 4.30
N LYS A 72 19.80 -1.02 4.06
CA LYS A 72 20.49 -0.25 5.11
C LYS A 72 19.57 0.62 5.98
N PHE A 73 18.30 0.78 5.63
CA PHE A 73 17.36 1.72 6.23
C PHE A 73 16.16 1.04 6.89
N ASN A 74 15.70 -0.11 6.40
CA ASN A 74 14.44 -0.72 6.82
C ASN A 74 14.54 -1.65 8.04
N GLY A 75 15.75 -1.83 8.56
CA GLY A 75 16.00 -2.56 9.81
C GLY A 75 15.66 -4.05 9.77
N GLN A 76 15.47 -4.62 8.57
CA GLN A 76 15.31 -6.07 8.37
C GLN A 76 16.68 -6.74 8.29
N THR A 77 16.77 -7.98 8.78
CA THR A 77 17.99 -8.81 8.67
C THR A 77 17.86 -9.93 7.64
N LYS A 78 16.63 -10.19 7.18
CA LYS A 78 16.27 -11.20 6.19
C LYS A 78 15.02 -10.76 5.44
N GLU A 79 14.72 -11.40 4.32
CA GLU A 79 13.46 -11.16 3.60
C GLU A 79 12.24 -11.30 4.52
N ALA A 80 11.25 -10.43 4.28
CA ALA A 80 10.00 -10.40 5.00
C ALA A 80 8.84 -10.03 4.08
N LEU A 81 7.62 -10.15 4.59
CA LEU A 81 6.41 -9.67 3.94
C LEU A 81 5.68 -8.70 4.86
N ILE A 82 5.27 -7.55 4.33
CA ILE A 82 4.30 -6.67 4.98
C ILE A 82 2.91 -7.25 4.70
N ASP A 83 2.14 -7.58 5.74
CA ASP A 83 0.79 -8.14 5.60
C ASP A 83 -0.25 -7.02 5.68
N CYS A 84 -0.71 -6.56 4.51
CA CYS A 84 -1.70 -5.48 4.40
C CYS A 84 -3.11 -5.94 4.82
N GLY A 85 -3.37 -7.25 4.87
CA GLY A 85 -4.65 -7.80 5.32
C GLY A 85 -4.81 -7.78 6.84
N GLN A 86 -3.70 -7.60 7.58
CA GLN A 86 -3.65 -7.58 9.04
C GLN A 86 -3.53 -6.14 9.58
N ILE A 87 -4.12 -5.16 8.90
CA ILE A 87 -4.11 -3.74 9.29
C ILE A 87 -4.75 -3.51 10.66
N ARG A 88 -4.07 -2.76 11.54
CA ARG A 88 -4.55 -2.49 12.90
C ARG A 88 -4.23 -1.06 13.36
N VAL A 89 -5.11 -0.52 14.21
CA VAL A 89 -4.86 0.70 14.99
C VAL A 89 -4.08 0.34 16.25
N LEU A 90 -2.98 1.04 16.53
CA LEU A 90 -2.12 0.82 17.69
C LEU A 90 -1.99 2.08 18.53
N SER A 91 -2.06 1.93 19.86
CA SER A 91 -1.72 3.01 20.80
C SER A 91 -0.22 3.30 20.75
N LYS A 92 0.17 4.55 20.47
CA LYS A 92 1.60 4.93 20.40
C LYS A 92 2.31 4.67 21.72
N LYS A 93 1.68 5.06 22.84
CA LYS A 93 2.29 4.99 24.17
C LYS A 93 2.37 3.56 24.69
N GLN A 94 1.36 2.74 24.41
CA GLN A 94 1.24 1.41 25.01
C GLN A 94 1.84 0.30 24.14
N ARG A 95 1.83 0.46 22.81
CA ARG A 95 2.18 -0.63 21.89
C ARG A 95 3.45 -0.40 21.07
N LEU A 96 3.85 0.84 20.79
CA LEU A 96 5.10 1.09 20.05
C LEU A 96 6.29 1.08 21.00
N LEU A 97 7.29 0.27 20.71
CA LEU A 97 8.44 0.04 21.57
C LEU A 97 9.70 0.71 21.04
N GLU A 98 10.17 0.32 19.86
CA GLU A 98 11.47 0.74 19.34
C GLU A 98 11.38 1.08 17.85
N TYR A 99 11.92 2.23 17.44
CA TYR A 99 12.08 2.55 16.03
C TYR A 99 13.18 1.69 15.40
N LYS A 100 12.92 1.09 14.23
CA LYS A 100 13.87 0.21 13.53
C LYS A 100 14.36 0.74 12.20
N GLY A 101 13.66 1.70 11.60
CA GLY A 101 13.98 2.11 10.25
C GLY A 101 12.79 2.68 9.50
N TYR A 102 12.92 2.78 8.19
CA TYR A 102 11.85 3.22 7.30
C TYR A 102 11.97 2.53 5.95
N VAL A 103 10.90 2.58 5.16
CA VAL A 103 10.89 2.13 3.76
C VAL A 103 10.79 3.32 2.81
N ASP A 104 11.22 3.12 1.57
CA ASP A 104 11.12 4.14 0.53
C ASP A 104 9.70 4.26 -0.07
N GLU A 105 9.52 5.28 -0.90
CA GLU A 105 8.25 5.56 -1.59
C GLU A 105 7.82 4.42 -2.54
N VAL A 106 8.76 3.62 -3.04
CA VAL A 106 8.45 2.49 -3.93
C VAL A 106 7.73 1.40 -3.15
N ILE A 107 8.19 1.08 -1.94
CA ILE A 107 7.52 0.14 -1.06
C ILE A 107 6.18 0.70 -0.58
N ILE A 108 6.14 1.97 -0.18
CA ILE A 108 4.89 2.65 0.20
C ILE A 108 3.83 2.57 -0.90
N SER A 109 4.20 2.83 -2.16
CA SER A 109 3.28 2.77 -3.29
C SER A 109 2.71 1.35 -3.49
N LYS A 110 3.52 0.31 -3.26
CA LYS A 110 3.05 -1.08 -3.29
C LYS A 110 2.10 -1.39 -2.14
N VAL A 111 2.38 -0.85 -0.95
CA VAL A 111 1.51 -0.98 0.23
C VAL A 111 0.16 -0.30 -0.03
N ASP A 112 0.14 0.89 -0.62
CA ASP A 112 -1.09 1.59 -0.99
C ASP A 112 -1.94 0.78 -1.96
N ALA A 113 -1.33 0.26 -3.03
CA ALA A 113 -2.06 -0.60 -3.99
C ALA A 113 -2.62 -1.88 -3.33
N ALA A 114 -1.87 -2.49 -2.41
CA ALA A 114 -2.32 -3.66 -1.66
C ALA A 114 -3.47 -3.30 -0.70
N LEU A 115 -3.39 -2.17 0.00
CA LEU A 115 -4.45 -1.68 0.88
C LEU A 115 -5.73 -1.33 0.12
N GLU A 116 -5.61 -0.67 -1.03
CA GLU A 116 -6.75 -0.38 -1.93
C GLU A 116 -7.47 -1.67 -2.33
N THR A 117 -6.72 -2.75 -2.55
CA THR A 117 -7.28 -4.07 -2.86
C THR A 117 -7.93 -4.70 -1.64
N CYS A 118 -7.25 -4.72 -0.48
CA CYS A 118 -7.74 -5.33 0.75
C CYS A 118 -9.04 -4.67 1.25
N LEU A 119 -9.14 -3.35 1.07
CA LEU A 119 -10.26 -2.53 1.52
C LEU A 119 -11.28 -2.23 0.40
N ALA A 120 -11.09 -2.80 -0.80
CA ALA A 120 -11.95 -2.60 -1.95
C ALA A 120 -12.19 -1.12 -2.31
N LEU A 121 -11.18 -0.26 -2.13
CA LEU A 121 -11.26 1.20 -2.33
C LEU A 121 -11.25 1.60 -3.80
N LYS A 122 -10.69 0.74 -4.68
CA LYS A 122 -10.73 0.93 -6.12
C LYS A 122 -11.41 -0.25 -6.81
N ARG A 123 -12.29 0.09 -7.75
CA ARG A 123 -13.10 -0.85 -8.51
C ARG A 123 -13.06 -0.53 -9.99
N CYS A 124 -13.22 -1.57 -10.79
CA CYS A 124 -13.32 -1.46 -12.23
C CYS A 124 -14.58 -0.65 -12.57
N HIS A 125 -14.41 0.42 -13.33
CA HIS A 125 -15.53 1.29 -13.72
C HIS A 125 -16.51 0.64 -14.71
N SER A 126 -16.15 -0.52 -15.27
CA SER A 126 -17.01 -1.25 -16.21
C SER A 126 -17.82 -2.37 -15.55
N CYS A 127 -17.29 -3.04 -14.52
CA CYS A 127 -17.94 -4.22 -13.92
C CYS A 127 -17.90 -4.27 -12.39
N ASP A 128 -17.48 -3.18 -11.73
CA ASP A 128 -17.37 -3.03 -10.28
C ASP A 128 -16.44 -4.02 -9.55
N HIS A 129 -15.71 -4.85 -10.30
CA HIS A 129 -14.73 -5.78 -9.75
C HIS A 129 -13.58 -5.04 -9.05
N VAL A 130 -13.19 -5.51 -7.86
CA VAL A 130 -12.07 -4.93 -7.09
C VAL A 130 -10.79 -4.97 -7.90
N LEU A 131 -10.09 -3.84 -7.97
CA LEU A 131 -8.83 -3.77 -8.70
C LEU A 131 -7.72 -4.48 -7.93
N MET A 132 -6.88 -5.22 -8.65
CA MET A 132 -5.73 -5.92 -8.09
C MET A 132 -4.45 -5.09 -8.28
N PRO A 133 -3.46 -5.20 -7.37
CA PRO A 133 -2.24 -4.40 -7.45
C PRO A 133 -1.48 -4.66 -8.76
N ASN A 134 -0.96 -3.59 -9.37
CA ASN A 134 -0.13 -3.64 -10.59
C ASN A 134 -0.81 -4.30 -11.81
N LYS A 135 -2.15 -4.32 -11.88
CA LYS A 135 -2.87 -4.83 -13.05
C LYS A 135 -3.30 -3.70 -13.97
N LYS A 136 -2.92 -3.84 -15.24
CA LYS A 136 -3.26 -2.89 -16.31
C LYS A 136 -4.65 -3.11 -16.91
N HIS A 137 -5.27 -4.24 -16.60
CA HIS A 137 -6.59 -4.64 -17.09
C HIS A 137 -7.41 -5.21 -15.93
N CYS A 138 -8.74 -5.15 -16.04
CA CYS A 138 -9.63 -5.80 -15.10
C CYS A 138 -9.38 -7.32 -15.10
N VAL A 139 -9.19 -7.90 -13.91
CA VAL A 139 -8.94 -9.35 -13.76
C VAL A 139 -10.21 -10.19 -13.81
N ASN A 140 -11.39 -9.56 -13.83
CA ASN A 140 -12.63 -10.25 -14.12
C ASN A 140 -12.60 -10.73 -15.58
N LYS A 141 -12.69 -12.06 -15.77
CA LYS A 141 -12.59 -12.74 -17.05
C LYS A 141 -13.64 -12.27 -18.06
N ASP A 142 -14.82 -11.87 -17.59
CA ASP A 142 -15.92 -11.42 -18.44
C ASP A 142 -15.83 -9.93 -18.79
N CYS A 143 -14.90 -9.18 -18.17
CA CYS A 143 -14.72 -7.75 -18.40
C CYS A 143 -13.44 -7.44 -19.18
N GLY A 144 -12.27 -7.80 -18.63
CA GLY A 144 -10.98 -7.60 -19.31
C GLY A 144 -10.60 -6.17 -19.71
N ILE A 145 -11.39 -5.15 -19.36
CA ILE A 145 -11.17 -3.77 -19.83
C ILE A 145 -9.80 -3.24 -19.40
N ALA A 146 -9.16 -2.47 -20.28
CA ALA A 146 -7.95 -1.74 -19.92
C ALA A 146 -8.27 -0.71 -18.82
N LEU A 147 -7.45 -0.66 -17.78
CA LEU A 147 -7.55 0.26 -16.65
C LEU A 147 -6.53 1.39 -16.74
N VAL A 148 -5.46 1.18 -17.51
CA VAL A 148 -4.45 2.18 -17.79
C VAL A 148 -4.16 2.24 -19.28
N GLN A 149 -3.66 3.37 -19.72
CA GLN A 149 -3.12 3.58 -21.06
C GLN A 149 -1.87 4.44 -20.98
N VAL A 150 -1.02 4.37 -22.00
CA VAL A 150 0.16 5.25 -22.10
C VAL A 150 -0.26 6.62 -22.60
N CYS A 151 0.36 7.67 -22.08
CA CYS A 151 0.17 9.04 -22.54
C CYS A 151 0.36 9.16 -24.07
N SER A 152 -0.52 9.92 -24.72
CA SER A 152 -0.47 10.17 -26.18
C SER A 152 0.65 11.14 -26.59
N ASN A 153 1.27 11.84 -25.65
CA ASN A 153 2.40 12.72 -25.93
C ASN A 153 3.65 11.87 -26.19
N TYR A 154 4.25 12.01 -27.38
CA TYR A 154 5.43 11.23 -27.80
C TYR A 154 6.65 11.40 -26.88
N ASN A 155 6.73 12.50 -26.12
CA ASN A 155 7.77 12.75 -25.11
C ASN A 155 7.37 12.26 -23.71
N CYS A 156 6.26 11.54 -23.55
CA CYS A 156 5.75 11.07 -22.27
C CYS A 156 5.35 9.59 -22.32
N SER A 157 6.03 8.76 -21.53
CA SER A 157 5.73 7.33 -21.38
C SER A 157 4.90 7.00 -20.14
N HIS A 158 4.25 8.00 -19.54
CA HIS A 158 3.52 7.81 -18.29
C HIS A 158 2.24 6.98 -18.51
N GLU A 159 1.96 6.05 -17.60
CA GLU A 159 0.69 5.34 -17.56
C GLU A 159 -0.35 6.21 -16.85
N ILE A 160 -1.52 6.30 -17.44
CA ILE A 160 -2.64 7.15 -17.00
C ILE A 160 -3.84 6.24 -16.76
N ASP A 161 -4.59 6.47 -15.68
CA ASP A 161 -5.87 5.80 -15.46
C ASP A 161 -6.79 6.12 -16.64
N VAL A 162 -7.48 5.10 -17.18
CA VAL A 162 -8.40 5.30 -18.31
C VAL A 162 -9.60 6.17 -17.96
N ARG A 163 -9.78 6.61 -16.72
CA ARG A 163 -10.79 7.59 -16.32
C ARG A 163 -10.26 9.01 -16.28
N ASP A 164 -8.95 9.20 -16.31
CA ASP A 164 -8.38 10.54 -16.30
C ASP A 164 -8.51 11.18 -17.69
N ASN A 165 -8.95 12.44 -17.69
CA ASN A 165 -9.09 13.26 -18.89
C ASN A 165 -7.79 13.94 -19.30
N PHE A 166 -6.72 13.82 -18.50
CA PHE A 166 -5.41 14.39 -18.79
C PHE A 166 -4.29 13.56 -18.17
N CYS A 167 -3.08 13.70 -18.70
CA CYS A 167 -1.89 13.08 -18.12
C CYS A 167 -1.44 13.87 -16.87
N PRO A 168 -1.39 13.27 -15.67
CA PRO A 168 -0.97 13.98 -14.46
C PRO A 168 0.51 14.38 -14.50
N LYS A 169 1.32 13.77 -15.37
CA LYS A 169 2.75 14.08 -15.50
C LYS A 169 3.05 15.26 -16.42
N CYS A 170 2.40 15.35 -17.58
CA CYS A 170 2.72 16.37 -18.59
C CYS A 170 1.55 17.28 -18.97
N GLY A 171 0.37 17.09 -18.39
CA GLY A 171 -0.82 17.90 -18.63
C GLY A 171 -1.50 17.66 -19.98
N THR A 172 -0.98 16.77 -20.84
CA THR A 172 -1.61 16.46 -22.13
C THR A 172 -3.04 15.97 -21.92
N GLN A 173 -4.00 16.70 -22.48
CA GLN A 173 -5.41 16.33 -22.45
C GLN A 173 -5.66 15.12 -23.34
N ARG A 174 -6.58 14.27 -22.89
CA ARG A 174 -7.09 13.17 -23.69
C ARG A 174 -8.11 13.75 -24.67
N GLY A 175 -7.88 13.55 -25.96
CA GLY A 175 -8.78 14.05 -26.99
C GLY A 175 -10.20 13.55 -26.71
N ILE A 176 -11.15 14.49 -26.62
CA ILE A 176 -12.59 14.19 -26.55
C ILE A 176 -12.89 13.33 -27.78
N VAL A 177 -13.19 12.05 -27.57
CA VAL A 177 -13.88 11.29 -28.61
C VAL A 177 -15.28 11.87 -28.61
N ASN A 178 -15.56 12.80 -29.53
CA ASN A 178 -16.92 13.24 -29.78
C ASN A 178 -17.72 11.98 -30.10
N GLY A 179 -18.54 11.55 -29.15
CA GLY A 179 -19.53 10.52 -29.39
C GLY A 179 -20.50 11.06 -30.42
N ASN A 180 -20.35 10.61 -31.66
CA ASN A 180 -21.43 10.65 -32.62
C ASN A 180 -22.56 9.79 -32.04
N VAL A 181 -23.57 10.47 -31.51
CA VAL A 181 -24.91 9.93 -31.38
C VAL A 181 -25.55 10.06 -32.76
N HIS A 182 -25.54 8.95 -33.50
CA HIS A 182 -26.49 8.69 -34.58
C HIS A 182 -27.18 7.36 -34.28
#